data_AF-X1IXP2-F1
#
_entry.id   AF-X1IXP2-F1
#
_cell.length_a   1.000
_cell.length_b   1.000
_cell.length_c   1.000
_cell.angle_alpha   90.00
_cell.angle_beta   90.00
_cell.angle_gamma   90.00
#
_symmetry.space_group_name_H-M   'P 1'
#
loop_
_entity.id
_entity.type
_entity.pdbx_description
1 polymer ?
#
loop_
_entity_poly.entity_id
_entity_poly.type
_entity_poly.pdbx_seq_one_letter_code
_entity_poly.pdbx_strand_id
1 'polypeptide(L)'
;VVEPGRRSIETARQIQRLSEELGIKKLLIVGNKIRSEKDRDFFLNNMTNFDFLGFIPFNEKIIEADLDEKPPYEKDPEGLEIVSHMMQGHFE
;
A
#
# COMPACT_ATOMS: atom_id res chain seq x y z
N VAL A 1 -4.18 2.13 -2.84
CA VAL A 1 -3.44 2.22 -1.56
C VAL A 1 -4.44 2.10 -0.42
N VAL A 2 -4.13 1.31 0.60
CA VAL A 2 -5.01 1.08 1.76
C VAL A 2 -4.22 1.17 3.06
N GLU A 3 -4.88 1.55 4.15
CA GLU A 3 -4.31 1.63 5.50
C GLU A 3 -4.98 0.62 6.45
N PRO A 4 -4.32 0.21 7.56
CA PRO A 4 -4.87 -0.77 8.49
C PRO A 4 -6.11 -0.21 9.20
N GLY A 5 -7.28 -0.46 8.60
CA GLY A 5 -8.55 0.01 9.14
C GLY A 5 -9.74 -0.41 8.27
N ARG A 6 -10.87 -0.70 8.93
CA ARG A 6 -12.10 -1.18 8.26
C ARG A 6 -12.59 -0.23 7.17
N ARG A 7 -12.54 1.08 7.43
CA ARG A 7 -12.98 2.12 6.48
C ARG A 7 -12.16 2.11 5.20
N SER A 8 -10.83 1.96 5.30
CA SER A 8 -9.95 1.92 4.12
C SER A 8 -10.19 0.66 3.28
N ILE A 9 -10.40 -0.50 3.93
CA ILE A 9 -10.76 -1.75 3.24
C ILE A 9 -12.10 -1.64 2.51
N GLU A 10 -13.10 -1.01 3.14
CA GLU A 10 -14.41 -0.83 2.51
C GLU A 10 -14.33 0.06 1.26
N THR A 11 -13.55 1.13 1.32
CA THR A 11 -13.24 1.95 0.14
C THR A 11 -12.55 1.13 -0.96
N ALA A 12 -11.59 0.25 -0.61
CA ALA A 12 -10.94 -0.61 -1.59
C ALA A 12 -11.91 -1.56 -2.31
N ARG A 13 -12.90 -2.11 -1.59
CA ARG A 13 -13.96 -2.94 -2.17
C ARG A 13 -14.88 -2.15 -3.10
N GLN A 14 -15.21 -0.91 -2.75
CA GLN A 14 -15.97 -0.02 -3.64
C GLN A 14 -15.17 0.28 -4.92
N ILE A 15 -13.87 0.56 -4.79
CA ILE A 15 -12.98 0.78 -5.95
C ILE A 15 -12.88 -0.47 -6.82
N GLN A 16 -12.79 -1.66 -6.23
CA GLN A 16 -12.79 -2.93 -6.98
C GLN A 16 -14.03 -3.08 -7.85
N ARG A 17 -15.21 -2.88 -7.27
CA ARG A 17 -16.47 -2.91 -8.01
C ARG A 17 -16.49 -1.90 -9.17
N LEU A 18 -16.11 -0.65 -8.92
CA LEU A 18 -16.06 0.39 -9.95
C LEU A 18 -15.05 0.03 -11.06
N SER A 19 -13.93 -0.57 -10.68
CA SER A 19 -12.89 -1.02 -11.61
C SER A 19 -13.41 -2.15 -12.52
N GLU A 20 -14.17 -3.09 -11.98
CA GLU A 20 -14.84 -4.15 -12.74
C GLU A 20 -15.88 -3.58 -13.72
N GLU A 21 -16.71 -2.63 -13.28
CA GLU A 21 -17.69 -1.94 -14.12
C GLU A 21 -17.03 -1.18 -15.29
N LEU A 22 -15.81 -0.68 -15.11
CA LEU A 22 -15.01 0.01 -16.13
C LEU A 22 -14.15 -0.95 -16.99
N GLY A 23 -14.15 -2.26 -16.71
CA GLY A 23 -13.33 -3.23 -17.42
C GLY A 23 -11.82 -3.17 -17.11
N ILE A 24 -11.44 -2.58 -15.97
CA ILE A 24 -10.05 -2.56 -15.50
C ILE A 24 -9.66 -3.97 -15.05
N LYS A 25 -8.72 -4.60 -15.77
CA LYS A 25 -8.38 -6.02 -15.61
C LYS A 25 -7.39 -6.32 -14.50
N LYS A 26 -6.55 -5.34 -14.13
CA LYS A 26 -5.49 -5.51 -13.13
C LYS A 26 -5.65 -4.44 -12.07
N LEU A 27 -5.97 -4.87 -10.85
CA LEU A 27 -6.06 -4.01 -9.67
C LEU A 27 -5.14 -4.59 -8.59
N LEU A 28 -4.11 -3.82 -8.21
CA LEU A 28 -3.15 -4.21 -7.19
C LEU A 28 -3.26 -3.30 -5.97
N ILE A 29 -3.03 -3.87 -4.79
CA ILE A 29 -3.13 -3.18 -3.51
C ILE A 29 -1.75 -2.94 -2.92
N VAL A 30 -1.53 -1.72 -2.42
CA VAL A 30 -0.40 -1.38 -1.56
C VAL A 30 -0.93 -1.17 -0.15
N GLY A 31 -0.50 -2.01 0.80
CA GLY A 31 -0.79 -1.84 2.22
C GLY A 31 0.19 -0.84 2.83
N ASN A 32 -0.29 0.36 3.14
CA ASN A 32 0.52 1.47 3.63
C ASN A 32 0.38 1.63 5.15
N LYS A 33 1.34 2.28 5.80
CA LYS A 33 1.36 2.58 7.25
C LYS A 33 1.29 1.32 8.13
N ILE A 34 2.03 0.27 7.76
CA ILE A 34 2.13 -0.93 8.60
C ILE A 34 2.97 -0.62 9.84
N ARG A 35 2.38 -0.71 11.03
CA ARG A 35 3.08 -0.41 12.29
C ARG A 35 3.55 -1.67 13.02
N SER A 36 2.99 -2.83 12.66
CA SER A 36 3.30 -4.12 13.29
C SER A 36 2.80 -5.28 12.43
N GLU A 37 3.24 -6.50 12.75
CA GLU A 37 2.71 -7.74 12.14
C GLU A 37 1.18 -7.84 12.27
N LYS A 38 0.59 -7.32 13.35
CA LYS A 38 -0.87 -7.29 13.51
C LYS A 38 -1.57 -6.48 12.42
N ASP A 39 -0.96 -5.39 11.96
CA ASP A 39 -1.51 -4.59 10.85
C ASP A 39 -1.41 -5.38 9.53
N ARG A 40 -0.31 -6.12 9.33
CA ARG A 40 -0.12 -6.99 8.16
C ARG A 40 -1.13 -8.15 8.16
N ASP A 41 -1.27 -8.85 9.27
CA ASP A 41 -2.25 -9.93 9.46
C ASP A 41 -3.67 -9.44 9.28
N PHE A 42 -3.98 -8.21 9.71
CA PHE A 42 -5.29 -7.60 9.48
C PHE A 42 -5.60 -7.51 7.98
N PHE A 43 -4.65 -7.12 7.14
CA PHE A 43 -4.85 -7.13 5.69
C PHE A 43 -5.03 -8.54 5.14
N LEU A 44 -4.10 -9.45 5.45
CA LEU A 44 -4.11 -10.82 4.92
C LEU A 44 -5.41 -11.56 5.27
N ASN A 45 -5.98 -11.30 6.45
CA ASN A 45 -7.23 -11.92 6.89
C ASN A 45 -8.50 -11.28 6.31
N ASN A 46 -8.46 -10.00 5.89
CA ASN A 46 -9.67 -9.26 5.51
C ASN A 46 -9.75 -8.89 4.02
N MET A 47 -8.65 -9.04 3.29
CA MET A 47 -8.51 -8.71 1.87
C MET A 47 -7.99 -9.91 1.06
N THR A 48 -8.47 -11.12 1.37
CA THR A 48 -8.03 -12.37 0.72
C THR A 48 -8.28 -12.42 -0.79
N ASN A 49 -9.19 -11.60 -1.31
CA ASN A 49 -9.53 -11.54 -2.73
C ASN A 49 -8.80 -10.41 -3.48
N PHE A 50 -7.79 -9.82 -2.85
CA PHE A 50 -6.99 -8.75 -3.44
C PHE A 50 -5.56 -9.21 -3.63
N ASP A 51 -4.98 -8.83 -4.76
CA ASP A 51 -3.56 -9.02 -5.03
C ASP A 51 -2.78 -7.85 -4.43
N PHE A 52 -1.93 -8.14 -3.46
CA PHE A 52 -1.03 -7.15 -2.88
C PHE A 52 0.24 -7.03 -3.72
N LEU A 53 0.58 -5.81 -4.10
CA LEU A 53 1.89 -5.44 -4.64
C LEU A 53 2.96 -5.44 -3.52
N GLY A 54 2.55 -5.15 -2.29
CA GLY A 54 3.43 -5.15 -1.13
C GLY A 54 2.95 -4.24 0.00
N PHE A 55 3.84 -4.07 0.98
CA PHE A 55 3.55 -3.37 2.23
C PHE A 55 4.62 -2.31 2.50
N ILE A 56 4.18 -1.10 2.86
CA ILE A 56 5.05 0.02 3.22
C ILE A 56 4.90 0.26 4.74
N PRO A 57 5.98 0.19 5.52
CA PRO A 57 5.94 0.43 6.95
C PRO A 57 5.60 1.89 7.27
N PHE A 58 5.02 2.11 8.44
CA PHE A 58 4.91 3.47 8.97
C PHE A 58 6.31 3.99 9.32
N ASN A 59 6.66 5.17 8.79
CA ASN A 59 7.95 5.80 9.05
C ASN A 59 7.76 7.31 9.20
N GLU A 60 8.15 7.86 10.37
CA GLU A 60 8.04 9.29 10.66
C GLU A 60 8.88 10.14 9.69
N LYS A 61 9.97 9.59 9.15
CA LYS A 61 10.82 10.28 8.17
C LYS A 61 10.10 10.63 6.87
N ILE A 62 9.06 9.88 6.49
CA ILE A 62 8.21 10.21 5.34
C ILE A 62 7.42 11.49 5.62
N ILE A 63 6.91 11.64 6.85
CA ILE A 63 6.16 12.83 7.28
C ILE A 63 7.12 14.02 7.37
N GLU A 64 8.31 13.82 7.95
CA GLU A 64 9.33 14.87 8.00
C GLU A 64 9.80 15.30 6.60
N ALA A 65 9.81 14.42 5.61
CA ALA A 65 10.16 14.77 4.23
C ALA A 65 9.09 15.67 3.62
N ASP A 66 7.80 15.32 3.82
CA ASP A 66 6.66 16.11 3.37
C ASP A 66 6.66 17.52 4.00
N LEU A 67 6.91 17.60 5.32
CA LEU A 67 7.02 18.88 6.04
C LEU A 67 8.20 19.75 5.56
N ASP A 68 9.28 19.12 5.07
CA ASP A 68 10.44 19.81 4.51
C ASP A 68 10.31 20.10 3.01
N GLU A 69 9.14 19.83 2.41
CA GLU A 69 8.88 19.94 0.96
C GLU A 69 9.86 19.10 0.11
N LYS A 70 10.29 17.95 0.65
CA LYS A 70 11.22 17.02 0.01
C LYS A 70 10.53 15.70 -0.35
N PRO A 71 11.00 15.02 -1.40
CA PRO A 71 10.48 13.70 -1.71
C PRO A 71 10.84 12.67 -0.61
N PRO A 72 9.96 11.71 -0.27
CA PRO A 72 10.18 10.77 0.82
C PRO A 72 11.49 9.99 0.75
N TYR A 73 11.92 9.59 -0.45
CA TYR A 73 13.12 8.76 -0.63
C TYR A 73 14.43 9.45 -0.21
N GLU A 74 14.45 10.79 -0.10
CA GLU A 74 15.63 11.50 0.41
C GLU A 74 15.84 11.29 1.91
N LYS A 75 14.76 11.13 2.68
CA LYS A 75 14.83 10.88 4.13
C LYS A 75 14.58 9.41 4.48
N ASP A 76 13.95 8.64 3.59
CA ASP A 76 13.62 7.22 3.75
C ASP A 76 14.17 6.37 2.59
N PRO A 77 15.50 6.15 2.52
CA PRO A 77 16.11 5.30 1.49
C PRO A 77 15.68 3.83 1.61
N GLU A 78 15.36 3.34 2.82
CA GLU A 78 14.85 1.98 3.03
C GLU A 78 13.46 1.81 2.40
N GLY A 79 12.58 2.81 2.54
CA GLY A 79 11.31 2.86 1.82
C GLY A 79 11.47 2.77 0.30
N LEU A 80 12.52 3.37 -0.26
CA LEU A 80 12.81 3.28 -1.70
C LEU A 80 13.20 1.85 -2.12
N GLU A 81 13.98 1.14 -1.30
CA GLU A 81 14.34 -0.26 -1.55
C GLU A 81 13.11 -1.17 -1.52
N ILE A 82 12.22 -0.98 -0.53
CA ILE A 82 10.96 -1.72 -0.42
C ILE A 82 10.11 -1.54 -1.68
N VAL A 83 9.90 -0.28 -2.10
CA VAL A 83 9.10 0.02 -3.30
C VAL A 83 9.76 -0.54 -4.56
N SER A 84 11.10 -0.52 -4.63
CA SER A 84 11.83 -1.10 -5.76
C SER A 84 11.62 -2.62 -5.87
N HIS A 85 11.68 -3.35 -4.75
CA HIS A 85 11.38 -4.79 -4.73
C HIS A 85 9.92 -5.09 -5.08
N MET A 86 8.98 -4.27 -4.63
CA MET A 86 7.57 -4.38 -4.98
C MET A 86 7.34 -4.32 -6.50
N MET A 87 8.05 -3.44 -7.20
CA MET A 87 7.91 -3.27 -8.65
C MET A 87 8.50 -4.44 -9.45
N GLN A 88 9.60 -5.03 -9.01
CA GLN A 88 10.30 -6.10 -9.73
C GLN A 88 9.49 -7.41 -9.80
N GLY A 89 8.61 -7.68 -8.83
CA GLY A 89 7.88 -8.95 -8.75
C GLY A 89 6.52 -9.01 -9.48
N HIS A 90 6.02 -7.88 -10.00
CA HIS A 90 4.61 -7.79 -10.42
C HIS A 90 4.38 -7.24 -11.83
N PHE A 91 5.41 -6.68 -12.47
CA PHE A 91 5.32 -6.09 -13.80
C PHE A 91 6.37 -6.71 -14.72
N GLU A 92 6.03 -7.88 -15.27
CA GLU A 92 6.63 -8.44 -16.50
C GLU A 92 5.80 -8.03 -17.72
#